data_AF-A0AAJ3EC23-F1
#
_entry.id   AF-A0AAJ3EC23-F1
#
_cell.length_a   1.000
_cell.length_b   1.000
_cell.length_c   1.000
_cell.angle_alpha   90.00
_cell.angle_beta   90.00
_cell.angle_gamma   90.00
#
_symmetry.space_group_name_H-M   'P 1'
#
loop_
_entity.id
_entity.type
_entity.pdbx_description
1 polymer ?
#
loop_
_entity_poly.entity_id
_entity_poly.type
_entity_poly.pdbx_seq_one_letter_code
_entity_poly.pdbx_strand_id
1 'polypeptide(L)'
;MEGQRYYVDMRFVLKAYKSQHSHILQRDANGRLRNQGSVAEDGIFRLGMAPLTYLPIGGVTSRVEVDTVRNKWRLFGNGVEPIYLDTGGHLSSWVPELRLREIGDIIADARRVLGYTGVSSDMSQGLMSTMDKHTYRYMQQYARQLIGFDTRAIREASVRDRDRLIDEHIWRHGYPYDRLRQAISAQADGRALPVGIAQFDPLQGMATVSAREGGSFNLQIVSRHDQLHYPRRQRSDAHQRLFEQWSALSIQATGPRGKANELMYQQMLVDDGYQILSGGNYGRGQYGFDLVFTGPTGAVYLLEAKHSPPGNPDRLSPVSMAMRGGYWQMEDRWVEAVLAHSDVAKSQAGVAVRQALSNQRLFKLVGATTSNGTQYLFKIDMSPVR
;
A
#
# COMPACT_ATOMS: atom_id res chain seq x y z
N MET A 1 19.46 8.64 -24.35
CA MET A 1 18.32 7.74 -24.04
C MET A 1 17.06 8.57 -24.14
N GLU A 2 16.34 8.44 -25.25
CA GLU A 2 15.07 9.12 -25.48
C GLU A 2 14.02 8.57 -24.51
N GLY A 3 13.35 9.47 -23.78
CA GLY A 3 12.27 9.09 -22.88
C GLY A 3 11.16 8.40 -23.66
N GLN A 4 10.71 7.24 -23.17
CA GLN A 4 9.58 6.50 -23.75
C GLN A 4 8.37 7.45 -23.85
N ARG A 5 7.99 7.80 -25.07
CA ARG A 5 6.78 8.58 -25.35
C ARG A 5 5.58 7.66 -25.17
N TYR A 6 4.98 7.67 -23.98
CA TYR A 6 3.74 6.95 -23.72
C TYR A 6 2.58 7.59 -24.50
N TYR A 7 1.76 6.74 -25.10
CA TYR A 7 0.75 7.08 -26.11
C TYR A 7 -0.32 8.06 -25.59
N VAL A 8 -0.67 9.01 -26.44
CA VAL A 8 -1.78 9.95 -26.22
C VAL A 8 -2.92 9.55 -27.15
N ASP A 9 -4.07 9.17 -26.61
CA ASP A 9 -5.30 9.13 -27.41
C ASP A 9 -5.87 10.54 -27.49
N MET A 10 -5.71 11.19 -28.65
CA MET A 10 -6.24 12.55 -28.88
C MET A 10 -7.79 12.62 -28.89
N ARG A 11 -8.50 11.48 -28.86
CA ARG A 11 -9.97 11.43 -28.88
C ARG A 11 -10.60 11.63 -27.50
N PHE A 12 -9.81 11.58 -26.42
CA PHE A 12 -10.31 11.83 -25.07
C PHE A 12 -9.41 12.82 -24.33
N VAL A 13 -9.89 14.05 -24.20
CA VAL A 13 -9.27 15.10 -23.38
C VAL A 13 -10.07 15.23 -22.10
N LEU A 14 -9.48 14.82 -20.97
CA LEU A 14 -10.14 14.87 -19.65
C LEU A 14 -10.71 16.27 -19.31
N LYS A 15 -10.12 17.34 -19.86
CA LYS A 15 -10.58 18.73 -19.72
C LYS A 15 -12.01 18.96 -20.26
N ALA A 16 -12.52 18.14 -21.16
CA ALA A 16 -13.88 18.24 -21.70
C ALA A 16 -14.95 17.58 -20.79
N TYR A 17 -14.53 16.90 -19.73
CA TYR A 17 -15.39 16.14 -18.83
C TYR A 17 -15.28 16.66 -17.40
N LYS A 18 -16.41 16.67 -16.68
CA LYS A 18 -16.42 16.85 -15.23
C LYS A 18 -16.53 15.49 -14.58
N SER A 19 -15.54 15.11 -13.76
CA SER A 19 -15.72 14.02 -12.80
C SER A 19 -16.49 14.57 -11.59
N GLN A 20 -17.67 14.01 -11.33
CA GLN A 20 -18.36 14.20 -10.06
C GLN A 20 -18.58 12.81 -9.44
N HIS A 21 -17.96 12.56 -8.30
CA HIS A 21 -17.97 11.24 -7.65
C HIS A 21 -17.54 10.13 -8.63
N SER A 22 -18.39 9.12 -8.82
CA SER A 22 -18.18 7.97 -9.71
C SER A 22 -18.68 8.19 -11.14
N HIS A 23 -19.11 9.41 -11.51
CA HIS A 23 -19.69 9.71 -12.82
C HIS A 23 -18.83 10.64 -13.66
N ILE A 24 -18.81 10.38 -14.96
CA ILE A 24 -18.18 11.22 -15.98
C ILE A 24 -19.29 11.98 -16.70
N LEU A 25 -19.31 13.30 -16.54
CA LEU A 25 -20.34 14.17 -17.12
C LEU A 25 -19.76 15.00 -18.27
N GLN A 26 -20.51 15.13 -19.36
CA GLN A 26 -20.21 16.03 -20.47
C GLN A 26 -21.36 17.01 -20.68
N ARG A 27 -21.06 18.26 -21.04
CA ARG A 27 -22.09 19.21 -21.46
C ARG A 27 -22.56 18.88 -22.88
N ASP A 28 -23.87 18.76 -23.06
CA ASP A 28 -24.46 18.66 -24.39
C ASP A 28 -24.52 20.04 -25.09
N ALA A 29 -24.97 20.05 -26.35
CA ALA A 29 -25.11 21.27 -27.15
C ALA A 29 -26.05 22.32 -26.52
N ASN A 30 -26.91 21.92 -25.58
CA ASN A 30 -27.84 22.79 -24.86
C ASN A 30 -27.29 23.18 -23.47
N GLY A 31 -26.02 22.89 -23.18
CA GLY A 31 -25.35 23.22 -21.93
C GLY A 31 -25.71 22.31 -20.75
N ARG A 32 -26.55 21.29 -20.94
CA ARG A 32 -26.98 20.35 -19.89
C ARG A 32 -25.91 19.28 -19.66
N LEU A 33 -25.66 18.93 -18.40
CA LEU A 33 -24.74 17.84 -18.06
C LEU A 33 -25.43 16.49 -18.32
N ARG A 34 -24.83 15.66 -19.16
CA ARG A 34 -25.24 14.28 -19.40
C ARG A 34 -24.18 13.32 -18.89
N ASN A 35 -24.64 12.22 -18.31
CA ASN A 35 -23.77 11.12 -17.93
C ASN A 35 -23.24 10.43 -19.19
N GLN A 36 -21.92 10.38 -19.32
CA GLN A 36 -21.21 9.74 -20.43
C GLN A 36 -20.40 8.53 -19.99
N GLY A 37 -20.39 8.21 -18.69
CA GLY A 37 -19.56 7.14 -18.18
C GLY A 37 -19.40 7.12 -16.66
N SER A 38 -18.49 6.27 -16.21
CA SER A 38 -18.16 6.12 -14.79
C SER A 38 -16.67 6.07 -14.53
N VAL A 39 -16.29 6.46 -13.31
CA VAL A 39 -14.95 6.27 -12.77
C VAL A 39 -15.05 5.22 -11.67
N ALA A 40 -14.33 4.12 -11.84
CA ALA A 40 -14.22 3.08 -10.83
C ALA A 40 -13.23 3.51 -9.72
N GLU A 41 -13.28 2.86 -8.56
CA GLU A 41 -12.41 3.22 -7.42
C GLU A 41 -10.92 3.02 -7.71
N ASP A 42 -10.59 2.16 -8.66
CA ASP A 42 -9.25 1.93 -9.19
C ASP A 42 -8.80 3.02 -10.19
N GLY A 43 -9.57 4.11 -10.32
CA GLY A 43 -9.25 5.25 -11.17
C GLY A 43 -9.49 5.01 -12.66
N ILE A 44 -10.09 3.87 -13.03
CA ILE A 44 -10.39 3.53 -14.41
C ILE A 44 -11.65 4.24 -14.90
N PHE A 45 -11.53 4.92 -16.04
CA PHE A 45 -12.61 5.63 -16.72
C PHE A 45 -13.26 4.71 -17.73
N ARG A 46 -14.59 4.59 -17.68
CA ARG A 46 -15.39 3.80 -18.64
C ARG A 46 -16.37 4.72 -19.34
N LEU A 47 -16.31 4.82 -20.66
CA LEU A 47 -17.14 5.76 -21.45
C LEU A 47 -18.11 5.02 -22.37
N GLY A 48 -19.34 5.53 -22.47
CA GLY A 48 -20.34 5.07 -23.45
C GLY A 48 -20.90 3.65 -23.20
N MET A 49 -21.62 3.12 -24.20
CA MET A 49 -22.22 1.77 -24.16
C MET A 49 -21.27 0.65 -24.63
N ALA A 50 -20.20 1.00 -25.35
CA ALA A 50 -19.10 0.09 -25.67
C ALA A 50 -17.98 0.29 -24.62
N PRO A 51 -17.30 -0.76 -24.12
CA PRO A 51 -16.42 -0.68 -22.95
C PRO A 51 -15.06 -0.05 -23.28
N LEU A 52 -15.06 1.16 -23.83
CA LEU A 52 -13.83 1.93 -23.98
C LEU A 52 -13.36 2.34 -22.59
N THR A 53 -12.20 1.81 -22.24
CA THR A 53 -11.62 1.93 -20.92
C THR A 53 -10.35 2.77 -21.01
N TYR A 54 -10.22 3.74 -20.10
CA TYR A 54 -9.14 4.71 -20.14
C TYR A 54 -8.51 4.90 -18.76
N LEU A 55 -7.22 5.24 -18.77
CA LEU A 55 -6.43 5.58 -17.58
C LEU A 55 -5.73 6.93 -17.74
N PRO A 56 -5.85 7.83 -16.75
CA PRO A 56 -5.01 9.02 -16.69
C PRO A 56 -3.61 8.64 -16.20
N ILE A 57 -2.59 8.85 -17.04
CA ILE A 57 -1.19 8.53 -16.75
C ILE A 57 -0.37 9.76 -17.12
N GLY A 58 0.37 10.33 -16.17
CA GLY A 58 1.31 11.44 -16.46
C GLY A 58 0.65 12.67 -17.12
N GLY A 59 -0.62 12.94 -16.84
CA GLY A 59 -1.38 14.05 -17.43
C GLY A 59 -1.97 13.79 -18.82
N VAL A 60 -1.75 12.60 -19.39
CA VAL A 60 -2.39 12.14 -20.63
C VAL A 60 -3.41 11.05 -20.31
N THR A 61 -4.41 10.89 -21.16
CA THR A 61 -5.35 9.77 -21.03
C THR A 61 -5.03 8.71 -22.07
N SER A 62 -4.75 7.52 -21.60
CA SER A 62 -4.40 6.36 -22.42
C SER A 62 -5.56 5.38 -22.46
N ARG A 63 -5.85 4.83 -23.64
CA ARG A 63 -6.76 3.70 -23.76
C ARG A 63 -6.10 2.44 -23.22
N VAL A 64 -6.87 1.66 -22.46
CA VAL A 64 -6.43 0.39 -21.88
C VAL A 64 -7.44 -0.71 -22.14
N GLU A 65 -6.96 -1.94 -22.03
CA GLU A 65 -7.78 -3.15 -22.11
C GLU A 65 -7.27 -4.20 -21.12
N VAL A 66 -8.14 -5.16 -20.81
CA VAL A 66 -7.78 -6.31 -19.98
C VAL A 66 -7.21 -7.39 -20.89
N ASP A 67 -5.97 -7.80 -20.60
CA ASP A 67 -5.45 -9.07 -21.07
C ASP A 67 -6.06 -10.19 -20.22
N THR A 68 -6.94 -10.99 -20.81
CA THR A 68 -7.68 -12.04 -20.09
C THR A 68 -6.80 -13.23 -19.72
N VAL A 69 -5.67 -13.43 -20.40
CA VAL A 69 -4.73 -14.54 -20.13
C VAL A 69 -3.91 -14.24 -18.89
N ARG A 70 -3.44 -13.00 -18.74
CA ARG A 70 -2.68 -12.53 -17.57
C ARG A 70 -3.57 -11.94 -16.48
N ASN A 71 -4.84 -11.67 -16.78
CA ASN A 71 -5.79 -10.92 -15.96
C ASN A 71 -5.20 -9.58 -15.48
N LYS A 72 -4.61 -8.83 -16.42
CA LYS A 72 -3.95 -7.54 -16.16
C LYS A 72 -4.40 -6.48 -17.15
N TRP A 73 -4.40 -5.23 -16.70
CA TRP A 73 -4.55 -4.09 -17.59
C TRP A 73 -3.28 -3.91 -18.42
N ARG A 74 -3.46 -3.58 -19.69
CA ARG A 74 -2.37 -3.15 -20.58
C ARG A 74 -2.75 -1.90 -21.35
N LEU A 75 -1.76 -1.09 -21.68
CA LEU A 75 -1.92 0.01 -22.62
C LEU A 75 -2.24 -0.54 -24.00
N PHE A 76 -3.25 0.04 -24.66
CA PHE A 76 -3.61 -0.34 -26.03
C PHE A 76 -2.52 0.12 -27.00
N GLY A 77 -1.81 -0.84 -27.60
CA GLY A 77 -0.67 -0.59 -28.48
C GLY A 77 -1.05 -0.60 -29.96
N ASN A 78 -0.73 0.47 -30.70
CA ASN A 78 -0.77 0.48 -32.17
C ASN A 78 0.53 -0.15 -32.74
N GLY A 79 0.77 -1.44 -32.48
CA GLY A 79 1.92 -2.17 -33.06
C GLY A 79 3.24 -2.11 -32.27
N VAL A 80 3.21 -1.74 -30.99
CA VAL A 80 4.36 -1.82 -30.06
C VAL A 80 4.08 -2.84 -28.96
N GLU A 81 5.13 -3.37 -28.33
CA GLU A 81 5.02 -4.34 -27.24
C GLU A 81 4.06 -3.82 -26.15
N PRO A 82 3.10 -4.65 -25.70
CA PRO A 82 2.12 -4.25 -24.70
C PRO A 82 2.79 -3.88 -23.37
N ILE A 83 2.44 -2.71 -22.84
CA ILE A 83 2.84 -2.28 -21.50
C ILE A 83 1.77 -2.70 -20.52
N TYR A 84 2.07 -3.73 -19.73
CA TYR A 84 1.23 -4.20 -18.64
C TYR A 84 1.33 -3.25 -17.44
N LEU A 85 0.24 -3.12 -16.70
CA LEU A 85 0.10 -2.18 -15.60
C LEU A 85 -0.15 -2.90 -14.27
N ASP A 86 0.41 -2.33 -13.20
CA ASP A 86 0.08 -2.65 -11.82
C ASP A 86 -0.50 -1.42 -11.12
N THR A 87 -1.24 -1.67 -10.03
CA THR A 87 -1.58 -0.63 -9.07
C THR A 87 -0.29 0.00 -8.53
N GLY A 88 -0.21 1.33 -8.62
CA GLY A 88 0.90 2.15 -8.14
C GLY A 88 0.84 2.37 -6.63
N GLY A 89 1.30 3.54 -6.18
CA GLY A 89 1.36 3.95 -4.78
C GLY A 89 0.01 4.36 -4.16
N HIS A 90 -1.05 4.36 -4.95
CA HIS A 90 -2.43 4.57 -4.54
C HIS A 90 -3.37 3.66 -5.35
N LEU A 91 -4.56 3.33 -4.82
CA LEU A 91 -5.55 2.47 -5.49
C LEU A 91 -5.90 2.96 -6.91
N SER A 92 -5.99 4.28 -7.09
CA SER A 92 -6.32 4.93 -8.36
C SER A 92 -5.09 5.32 -9.20
N SER A 93 -3.89 4.90 -8.81
CA SER A 93 -2.65 5.13 -9.54
C SER A 93 -2.16 3.84 -10.18
N TRP A 94 -1.40 3.99 -11.27
CA TRP A 94 -0.91 2.87 -12.07
C TRP A 94 0.53 3.10 -12.44
N VAL A 95 1.30 2.01 -12.51
CA VAL A 95 2.70 1.98 -12.95
C VAL A 95 2.92 0.82 -13.92
N PRO A 96 3.93 0.88 -14.80
CA PRO A 96 4.33 -0.28 -15.58
C PRO A 96 4.68 -1.49 -14.70
N GLU A 97 4.39 -2.68 -15.21
CA GLU A 97 4.92 -3.93 -14.67
C GLU A 97 6.46 -3.93 -14.74
N LEU A 98 7.13 -4.63 -13.81
CA LEU A 98 8.55 -4.94 -13.95
C LEU A 98 8.78 -5.67 -15.29
N ARG A 99 9.94 -5.48 -15.93
CA ARG A 99 10.29 -6.11 -17.21
C ARG A 99 10.67 -7.57 -17.02
N LEU A 100 9.70 -8.41 -16.69
CA LEU A 100 9.89 -9.80 -16.25
C LEU A 100 10.76 -10.65 -17.18
N ARG A 101 10.70 -10.41 -18.50
CA ARG A 101 11.50 -11.12 -19.50
C ARG A 101 12.99 -10.77 -19.45
N GLU A 102 13.34 -9.60 -18.91
CA GLU A 102 14.71 -9.06 -18.89
C GLU A 102 15.41 -9.26 -17.54
N ILE A 103 14.72 -9.82 -16.53
CA ILE A 103 15.20 -9.86 -15.14
C ILE A 103 15.16 -11.26 -14.51
N GLY A 104 15.34 -12.31 -15.32
CA GLY A 104 15.28 -13.70 -14.88
C GLY A 104 16.26 -14.04 -13.74
N ASP A 105 17.42 -13.39 -13.72
CA ASP A 105 18.42 -13.48 -12.64
C ASP A 105 17.89 -12.91 -11.32
N ILE A 106 17.32 -11.70 -11.35
CA ILE A 106 16.73 -11.06 -10.16
C ILE A 106 15.57 -11.91 -9.63
N ILE A 107 14.74 -12.46 -10.53
CA ILE A 107 13.64 -13.36 -10.17
C ILE A 107 14.15 -14.61 -9.45
N ALA A 108 15.19 -15.26 -9.98
CA ALA A 108 15.77 -16.45 -9.38
C ALA A 108 16.29 -16.14 -7.97
N ASP A 109 17.02 -15.03 -7.80
CA ASP A 109 17.53 -14.62 -6.49
C ASP A 109 16.42 -14.26 -5.51
N ALA A 110 15.38 -13.56 -5.96
CA ALA A 110 14.21 -13.24 -5.14
C ALA A 110 13.49 -14.51 -4.65
N ARG A 111 13.36 -15.53 -5.51
CA ARG A 111 12.83 -16.83 -5.11
C ARG A 111 13.71 -17.50 -4.05
N ARG A 112 15.04 -17.43 -4.18
CA ARG A 112 15.97 -17.95 -3.16
C ARG A 112 15.78 -17.23 -1.82
N VAL A 113 15.68 -15.90 -1.81
CA VAL A 113 15.42 -15.11 -0.60
C VAL A 113 14.13 -15.54 0.11
N LEU A 114 13.07 -15.85 -0.67
CA LEU A 114 11.78 -16.28 -0.14
C LEU A 114 11.67 -17.80 0.11
N GLY A 115 12.71 -18.58 -0.15
CA GLY A 115 12.71 -20.03 0.03
C GLY A 115 12.01 -20.84 -1.08
N TYR A 116 11.70 -20.22 -2.22
CA TYR A 116 11.01 -20.85 -3.37
C TYR A 116 11.97 -21.46 -4.39
N THR A 117 12.99 -22.20 -3.93
CA THR A 117 14.11 -22.69 -4.76
C THR A 117 13.72 -23.69 -5.85
N GLY A 118 12.54 -24.32 -5.77
CA GLY A 118 12.01 -25.23 -6.79
C GLY A 118 11.13 -24.58 -7.86
N VAL A 119 10.90 -23.27 -7.81
CA VAL A 119 9.99 -22.57 -8.73
C VAL A 119 10.74 -22.02 -9.94
N SER A 120 10.37 -22.46 -11.14
CA SER A 120 11.00 -22.08 -12.42
C SER A 120 10.03 -21.51 -13.46
N SER A 121 8.76 -21.31 -13.10
CA SER A 121 7.73 -20.72 -13.96
C SER A 121 8.16 -19.36 -14.53
N ASP A 122 7.75 -19.07 -15.77
CA ASP A 122 7.92 -17.74 -16.37
C ASP A 122 6.80 -16.80 -15.90
N MET A 123 7.14 -15.82 -15.06
CA MET A 123 6.18 -14.85 -14.53
C MET A 123 5.58 -13.92 -15.61
N SER A 124 6.20 -13.83 -16.79
CA SER A 124 5.69 -13.03 -17.90
C SER A 124 4.54 -13.70 -18.65
N GLN A 125 4.23 -14.97 -18.34
CA GLN A 125 3.25 -15.79 -19.05
C GLN A 125 2.07 -16.14 -18.15
N GLY A 126 0.85 -15.95 -18.66
CA GLY A 126 -0.37 -16.38 -17.97
C GLY A 126 -0.57 -15.78 -16.58
N LEU A 127 -1.30 -16.53 -15.75
CA LEU A 127 -1.55 -16.20 -14.36
C LEU A 127 -0.37 -16.62 -13.48
N MET A 128 0.11 -15.70 -12.65
CA MET A 128 1.15 -16.01 -11.66
C MET A 128 0.63 -16.98 -10.59
N SER A 129 1.44 -17.99 -10.26
CA SER A 129 1.24 -18.83 -9.09
C SER A 129 1.29 -18.00 -7.79
N THR A 130 0.84 -18.56 -6.66
CA THR A 130 0.95 -17.87 -5.36
C THR A 130 2.40 -17.52 -5.01
N MET A 131 3.33 -18.44 -5.24
CA MET A 131 4.76 -18.21 -5.00
C MET A 131 5.33 -17.12 -5.94
N ASP A 132 4.90 -17.11 -7.20
CA ASP A 132 5.30 -16.06 -8.15
C ASP A 132 4.74 -14.70 -7.78
N LYS A 133 3.48 -14.64 -7.31
CA LYS A 133 2.89 -13.39 -6.82
C LYS A 133 3.68 -12.85 -5.62
N HIS A 134 4.02 -13.70 -4.66
CA HIS A 134 4.83 -13.27 -3.51
C HIS A 134 6.21 -12.77 -3.94
N THR A 135 6.88 -13.49 -4.85
CA THR A 135 8.17 -13.08 -5.40
C THR A 135 8.08 -11.74 -6.14
N TYR A 136 7.07 -11.60 -7.00
CA TYR A 136 6.80 -10.38 -7.74
C TYR A 136 6.60 -9.19 -6.80
N ARG A 137 5.79 -9.35 -5.76
CA ARG A 137 5.49 -8.28 -4.81
C ARG A 137 6.71 -7.89 -3.98
N TYR A 138 7.50 -8.85 -3.52
CA TYR A 138 8.77 -8.58 -2.86
C TYR A 138 9.69 -7.72 -3.75
N MET A 139 9.91 -8.13 -5.00
CA MET A 139 10.74 -7.36 -5.94
C MET A 139 10.18 -5.96 -6.20
N GLN A 140 8.88 -5.86 -6.44
CA GLN A 140 8.23 -4.58 -6.74
C GLN A 140 8.28 -3.63 -5.55
N GLN A 141 7.99 -4.10 -4.34
CA GLN A 141 8.07 -3.30 -3.12
C GLN A 141 9.50 -2.85 -2.86
N TYR A 142 10.49 -3.73 -3.04
CA TYR A 142 11.88 -3.35 -2.84
C TYR A 142 12.33 -2.32 -3.89
N ALA A 143 11.96 -2.50 -5.16
CA ALA A 143 12.26 -1.53 -6.21
C ALA A 143 11.67 -0.14 -5.89
N ARG A 144 10.42 -0.09 -5.41
CA ARG A 144 9.75 1.16 -4.99
C ARG A 144 10.46 1.80 -3.79
N GLN A 145 10.83 1.01 -2.80
CA GLN A 145 11.60 1.49 -1.65
C GLN A 145 12.95 2.09 -2.08
N LEU A 146 13.67 1.40 -2.97
CA LEU A 146 14.97 1.86 -3.48
C LEU A 146 14.83 3.20 -4.20
N ILE A 147 13.80 3.38 -5.04
CA ILE A 147 13.49 4.70 -5.65
C ILE A 147 13.29 5.77 -4.57
N GLY A 148 12.50 5.46 -3.55
CA GLY A 148 12.21 6.36 -2.43
C GLY A 148 13.44 6.73 -1.59
N PHE A 149 14.45 5.88 -1.56
CA PHE A 149 15.68 6.08 -0.81
C PHE A 149 16.78 6.77 -1.65
N ASP A 150 16.99 6.31 -2.88
CA ASP A 150 18.09 6.74 -3.75
C ASP A 150 17.82 8.12 -4.37
N THR A 151 16.56 8.47 -4.60
CA THR A 151 16.21 9.77 -5.19
C THR A 151 16.05 10.83 -4.10
N ARG A 152 17.02 11.76 -4.00
CA ARG A 152 17.04 12.80 -2.95
C ARG A 152 15.70 13.54 -2.79
N ALA A 153 15.11 14.02 -3.89
CA ALA A 153 13.85 14.76 -3.84
C ALA A 153 12.69 13.94 -3.26
N ILE A 154 12.63 12.63 -3.55
CA ILE A 154 11.62 11.71 -3.01
C ILE A 154 11.97 11.37 -1.56
N ARG A 155 13.25 11.14 -1.29
CA ARG A 155 13.74 10.88 0.05
C ARG A 155 13.45 12.04 0.98
N GLU A 156 13.45 13.29 0.55
CA GLU A 156 13.19 14.47 1.40
C GLU A 156 11.69 14.85 1.44
N ALA A 157 10.86 14.30 0.55
CA ALA A 157 9.43 14.60 0.49
C ALA A 157 8.65 14.10 1.71
N SER A 158 7.48 14.72 1.94
CA SER A 158 6.49 14.26 2.92
C SER A 158 6.06 12.81 2.62
N VAL A 159 5.72 12.02 3.65
CA VAL A 159 5.16 10.67 3.47
C VAL A 159 3.93 10.67 2.57
N ARG A 160 3.12 11.73 2.66
CA ARG A 160 1.92 11.92 1.83
C ARG A 160 2.23 12.00 0.34
N ASP A 161 3.34 12.65 -0.04
CA ASP A 161 3.69 12.85 -1.45
C ASP A 161 4.59 11.74 -2.03
N ARG A 162 5.27 10.99 -1.17
CA ARG A 162 6.30 10.02 -1.59
C ARG A 162 5.81 9.01 -2.61
N ASP A 163 4.65 8.39 -2.38
CA ASP A 163 4.13 7.34 -3.26
C ASP A 163 3.84 7.86 -4.67
N ARG A 164 3.25 9.06 -4.77
CA ARG A 164 3.02 9.74 -6.05
C ARG A 164 4.34 10.03 -6.76
N LEU A 165 5.35 10.52 -6.04
CA LEU A 165 6.65 10.83 -6.61
C LEU A 165 7.40 9.57 -7.07
N ILE A 166 7.25 8.44 -6.36
CA ILE A 166 7.78 7.14 -6.79
C ILE A 166 7.11 6.70 -8.09
N ASP A 167 5.79 6.79 -8.19
CA ASP A 167 5.08 6.42 -9.41
C ASP A 167 5.50 7.29 -10.61
N GLU A 168 5.59 8.60 -10.41
CA GLU A 168 6.12 9.53 -11.43
C GLU A 168 7.54 9.19 -11.85
N HIS A 169 8.39 8.78 -10.91
CA HIS A 169 9.74 8.32 -11.20
C HIS A 169 9.75 7.06 -12.04
N ILE A 170 8.94 6.05 -11.70
CA ILE A 170 8.85 4.80 -12.47
C ILE A 170 8.42 5.10 -13.91
N TRP A 171 7.44 5.98 -14.11
CA TRP A 171 7.03 6.38 -15.46
C TRP A 171 8.13 7.10 -16.24
N ARG A 172 8.93 7.97 -15.59
CA ARG A 172 9.95 8.76 -16.29
C ARG A 172 11.25 7.99 -16.52
N HIS A 173 11.62 7.11 -15.59
CA HIS A 173 12.96 6.52 -15.52
C HIS A 173 12.97 4.99 -15.48
N GLY A 174 11.81 4.35 -15.27
CA GLY A 174 11.70 2.91 -15.03
C GLY A 174 12.05 2.51 -13.60
N TYR A 175 12.12 1.20 -13.35
CA TYR A 175 12.56 0.65 -12.07
C TYR A 175 14.10 0.56 -11.98
N PRO A 176 14.68 0.63 -10.77
CA PRO A 176 16.13 0.63 -10.58
C PRO A 176 16.70 -0.80 -10.61
N TYR A 177 16.66 -1.47 -11.77
CA TYR A 177 17.01 -2.89 -11.90
C TYR A 177 18.41 -3.23 -11.40
N ASP A 178 19.41 -2.37 -11.63
CA ASP A 178 20.79 -2.64 -11.17
C ASP A 178 20.91 -2.60 -9.65
N ARG A 179 20.24 -1.65 -8.99
CA ARG A 179 20.18 -1.57 -7.52
C ARG A 179 19.41 -2.74 -6.94
N LEU A 180 18.29 -3.09 -7.57
CA LEU A 180 17.47 -4.23 -7.17
C LEU A 180 18.26 -5.54 -7.24
N ARG A 181 19.01 -5.76 -8.33
CA ARG A 181 19.91 -6.91 -8.51
C ARG A 181 20.98 -6.96 -7.42
N GLN A 182 21.65 -5.84 -7.16
CA GLN A 182 22.67 -5.75 -6.10
C GLN A 182 22.11 -6.10 -4.72
N ALA A 183 20.92 -5.60 -4.41
CA ALA A 183 20.28 -5.84 -3.13
C ALA A 183 19.84 -7.30 -2.94
N ILE A 184 19.09 -7.83 -3.91
CA ILE A 184 18.49 -9.16 -3.82
C ILE A 184 19.56 -10.25 -3.91
N SER A 185 20.56 -10.12 -4.79
CA SER A 185 21.66 -11.11 -4.87
C SER A 185 22.46 -11.17 -3.57
N ALA A 186 22.76 -10.02 -2.94
CA ALA A 186 23.44 -9.99 -1.65
C ALA A 186 22.63 -10.72 -0.57
N GLN A 187 21.32 -10.48 -0.51
CA GLN A 187 20.43 -11.19 0.44
C GLN A 187 20.34 -12.69 0.13
N ALA A 188 20.22 -13.07 -1.14
CA ALA A 188 20.13 -14.47 -1.57
C ALA A 188 21.39 -15.26 -1.23
N ASP A 189 22.55 -14.61 -1.23
CA ASP A 189 23.85 -15.21 -0.91
C ASP A 189 24.23 -15.06 0.58
N GLY A 190 23.35 -14.49 1.42
CA GLY A 190 23.64 -14.25 2.85
C GLY A 190 24.76 -13.24 3.10
N ARG A 191 25.03 -12.34 2.14
CA ARG A 191 26.05 -11.29 2.23
C ARG A 191 25.46 -9.99 2.77
N ALA A 192 26.32 -9.15 3.36
CA ALA A 192 25.92 -7.79 3.73
C ALA A 192 25.49 -6.99 2.50
N LEU A 193 24.51 -6.10 2.69
CA LEU A 193 24.05 -5.21 1.63
C LEU A 193 25.16 -4.26 1.18
N PRO A 194 25.31 -3.99 -0.12
CA PRO A 194 26.25 -2.99 -0.62
C PRO A 194 26.01 -1.60 -0.01
N VAL A 195 27.08 -0.81 0.10
CA VAL A 195 27.02 0.55 0.65
C VAL A 195 25.99 1.39 -0.09
N GLY A 196 25.12 2.05 0.67
CA GLY A 196 24.07 2.92 0.14
C GLY A 196 22.79 2.21 -0.28
N ILE A 197 22.72 0.88 -0.21
CA ILE A 197 21.47 0.13 -0.44
C ILE A 197 20.73 -0.03 0.89
N ALA A 198 19.48 0.45 0.92
CA ALA A 198 18.63 0.32 2.10
C ALA A 198 18.21 -1.14 2.34
N GLN A 199 18.16 -1.57 3.59
CA GLN A 199 17.57 -2.86 3.97
C GLN A 199 16.08 -2.89 3.63
N PHE A 200 15.62 -4.00 3.05
CA PHE A 200 14.22 -4.16 2.65
C PHE A 200 13.25 -3.94 3.83
N ASP A 201 12.25 -3.10 3.58
CA ASP A 201 11.15 -2.76 4.47
C ASP A 201 9.85 -2.72 3.62
N PRO A 202 9.00 -3.77 3.65
CA PRO A 202 7.81 -3.84 2.80
C PRO A 202 6.93 -2.60 2.91
N LEU A 203 6.81 -2.02 4.11
CA LEU A 203 5.96 -0.86 4.37
C LEU A 203 6.40 0.40 3.59
N GLN A 204 7.69 0.51 3.27
CA GLN A 204 8.22 1.60 2.43
C GLN A 204 7.87 1.41 0.94
N GLY A 205 7.67 0.16 0.49
CA GLY A 205 7.35 -0.18 -0.90
C GLY A 205 5.86 -0.31 -1.19
N MET A 206 5.04 -0.52 -0.16
CA MET A 206 3.58 -0.65 -0.26
C MET A 206 2.89 0.64 -0.71
N ALA A 207 1.71 0.48 -1.31
CA ALA A 207 0.83 1.57 -1.65
C ALA A 207 0.07 2.10 -0.43
N THR A 208 -0.35 3.37 -0.49
CA THR A 208 -1.19 4.01 0.51
C THR A 208 -2.67 3.89 0.17
N VAL A 209 -3.48 3.58 1.18
CA VAL A 209 -4.94 3.51 1.11
C VAL A 209 -5.52 4.81 1.68
N SER A 210 -6.22 5.58 0.86
CA SER A 210 -6.91 6.77 1.33
C SER A 210 -8.15 6.42 2.14
N ALA A 211 -8.36 7.14 3.25
CA ALA A 211 -9.59 7.09 3.99
C ALA A 211 -10.76 7.64 3.15
N ARG A 212 -11.93 7.04 3.32
CA ARG A 212 -13.20 7.54 2.78
C ARG A 212 -13.82 8.55 3.74
N GLU A 213 -14.91 9.17 3.29
CA GLU A 213 -15.77 9.98 4.15
C GLU A 213 -16.08 9.25 5.47
N GLY A 214 -15.97 9.97 6.59
CA GLY A 214 -16.13 9.41 7.93
C GLY A 214 -14.98 8.53 8.42
N GLY A 215 -13.78 8.62 7.83
CA GLY A 215 -12.58 7.94 8.35
C GLY A 215 -12.59 6.42 8.19
N SER A 216 -13.27 5.91 7.16
CA SER A 216 -13.42 4.47 6.90
C SER A 216 -12.52 3.96 5.79
N PHE A 217 -12.14 2.68 5.87
CA PHE A 217 -11.29 1.98 4.90
C PHE A 217 -11.98 0.73 4.38
N ASN A 218 -11.97 0.54 3.06
CA ASN A 218 -12.57 -0.62 2.42
C ASN A 218 -11.62 -1.82 2.45
N LEU A 219 -11.79 -2.66 3.47
CA LEU A 219 -10.99 -3.87 3.65
C LEU A 219 -11.16 -4.88 2.51
N GLN A 220 -12.33 -4.90 1.84
CA GLN A 220 -12.56 -5.77 0.69
C GLN A 220 -11.63 -5.41 -0.48
N ILE A 221 -11.35 -4.12 -0.68
CA ILE A 221 -10.40 -3.68 -1.71
C ILE A 221 -8.99 -3.97 -1.26
N VAL A 222 -8.63 -3.60 -0.02
CA VAL A 222 -7.29 -3.91 0.53
C VAL A 222 -6.96 -5.38 0.32
N SER A 223 -7.86 -6.30 0.69
CA SER A 223 -7.64 -7.75 0.56
C SER A 223 -7.48 -8.30 -0.86
N ARG A 224 -7.90 -7.57 -1.89
CA ARG A 224 -7.84 -8.00 -3.30
C ARG A 224 -6.59 -7.50 -4.03
N HIS A 225 -5.90 -6.51 -3.47
CA HIS A 225 -4.76 -5.88 -4.09
C HIS A 225 -3.53 -6.07 -3.20
N ASP A 226 -2.65 -7.00 -3.57
CA ASP A 226 -1.45 -7.35 -2.80
C ASP A 226 -0.50 -6.15 -2.57
N GLN A 227 -0.61 -5.07 -3.36
CA GLN A 227 0.17 -3.84 -3.17
C GLN A 227 -0.30 -2.98 -2.01
N LEU A 228 -1.55 -3.16 -1.57
CA LEU A 228 -2.16 -2.35 -0.52
C LEU A 228 -1.92 -2.92 0.87
N HIS A 229 -1.49 -4.17 1.01
CA HIS A 229 -1.30 -4.78 2.32
C HIS A 229 0.05 -5.45 2.47
N TYR A 230 0.46 -5.57 3.72
CA TYR A 230 1.68 -6.22 4.13
C TYR A 230 1.64 -7.70 3.69
N PRO A 231 2.76 -8.27 3.22
CA PRO A 231 2.79 -9.64 2.73
C PRO A 231 2.23 -10.63 3.75
N ARG A 232 1.37 -11.55 3.29
CA ARG A 232 0.85 -12.62 4.16
C ARG A 232 1.98 -13.57 4.48
N ARG A 233 2.11 -13.93 5.76
CA ARG A 233 3.09 -14.90 6.23
C ARG A 233 2.41 -16.07 6.92
N GLN A 234 3.13 -17.18 6.97
CA GLN A 234 2.83 -18.23 7.94
C GLN A 234 3.07 -17.66 9.34
N ARG A 235 2.13 -17.91 10.27
CA ARG A 235 2.31 -17.49 11.66
C ARG A 235 3.46 -18.30 12.28
N SER A 236 4.33 -17.63 13.03
CA SER A 236 5.24 -18.31 13.95
C SER A 236 4.45 -19.02 15.05
N ASP A 237 5.09 -19.95 15.78
CA ASP A 237 4.45 -20.62 16.90
C ASP A 237 4.02 -19.64 18.01
N ALA A 238 4.80 -18.58 18.23
CA ALA A 238 4.45 -17.52 19.16
C ALA A 238 3.19 -16.76 18.71
N HIS A 239 3.14 -16.37 17.44
CA HIS A 239 1.99 -15.69 16.87
C HIS A 239 0.75 -16.60 16.83
N GLN A 240 0.91 -17.89 16.52
CA GLN A 240 -0.17 -18.86 16.52
C GLN A 240 -0.82 -19.02 17.91
N ARG A 241 -0.03 -19.05 18.99
CA ARG A 241 -0.56 -19.07 20.37
C ARG A 241 -1.36 -17.81 20.71
N LEU A 242 -0.91 -16.64 20.27
CA LEU A 242 -1.67 -15.39 20.45
C LEU A 242 -2.99 -15.39 19.68
N PHE A 243 -2.98 -15.96 18.47
CA PHE A 243 -4.19 -16.15 17.68
C PHE A 243 -5.19 -17.07 18.39
N GLU A 244 -4.73 -18.18 18.96
CA GLU A 244 -5.58 -19.10 19.73
C GLU A 244 -6.20 -18.41 20.95
N GLN A 245 -5.40 -17.67 21.72
CA GLN A 245 -5.89 -16.87 22.86
C GLN A 245 -6.93 -15.84 22.42
N TRP A 246 -6.67 -15.10 21.35
CA TRP A 246 -7.62 -14.14 20.80
C TRP A 246 -8.91 -14.80 20.32
N SER A 247 -8.81 -15.97 19.67
CA SER A 247 -9.94 -16.71 19.13
C SER A 247 -10.88 -17.25 20.22
N ALA A 248 -10.33 -17.57 21.40
CA ALA A 248 -11.08 -18.07 22.56
C ALA A 248 -11.88 -16.97 23.28
N LEU A 249 -11.57 -15.69 23.05
CA LEU A 249 -12.29 -14.57 23.66
C LEU A 249 -13.67 -14.37 23.02
N SER A 250 -14.68 -14.04 23.83
CA SER A 250 -15.99 -13.63 23.35
C SER A 250 -15.92 -12.35 22.51
N ILE A 251 -16.76 -12.24 21.47
CA ILE A 251 -16.88 -11.03 20.63
C ILE A 251 -17.38 -9.83 21.46
N GLN A 252 -18.14 -10.07 22.53
CA GLN A 252 -18.61 -9.04 23.45
C GLN A 252 -17.51 -8.51 24.38
N ALA A 253 -16.40 -9.24 24.56
CA ALA A 253 -15.27 -8.84 25.40
C ALA A 253 -14.33 -7.86 24.66
N THR A 254 -14.87 -6.71 24.24
CA THR A 254 -14.20 -5.75 23.34
C THR A 254 -12.84 -5.28 23.84
N GLY A 255 -12.69 -4.98 25.14
CA GLY A 255 -11.41 -4.57 25.73
C GLY A 255 -10.33 -5.66 25.69
N PRO A 256 -10.54 -6.83 26.34
CA PRO A 256 -9.60 -7.95 26.29
C PRO A 256 -9.29 -8.40 24.86
N ARG A 257 -10.29 -8.44 23.98
CA ARG A 257 -10.13 -8.84 22.58
C ARG A 257 -9.29 -7.83 21.78
N GLY A 258 -9.47 -6.52 22.03
CA GLY A 258 -8.64 -5.45 21.47
C GLY A 258 -7.18 -5.60 21.88
N LYS A 259 -6.91 -5.76 23.18
CA LYS A 259 -5.54 -5.95 23.69
C LYS A 259 -4.86 -7.21 23.11
N ALA A 260 -5.59 -8.32 23.00
CA ALA A 260 -5.06 -9.53 22.37
C ALA A 260 -4.76 -9.32 20.87
N ASN A 261 -5.54 -8.47 20.19
CA ASN A 261 -5.31 -8.11 18.78
C ASN A 261 -4.02 -7.32 18.59
N GLU A 262 -3.79 -6.32 19.44
CA GLU A 262 -2.56 -5.53 19.45
C GLU A 262 -1.35 -6.43 19.65
N LEU A 263 -1.42 -7.39 20.58
CA LEU A 263 -0.33 -8.36 20.80
C LEU A 263 -0.04 -9.23 19.57
N MET A 264 -1.07 -9.64 18.81
CA MET A 264 -0.83 -10.38 17.55
C MET A 264 -0.08 -9.51 16.54
N TYR A 265 -0.46 -8.25 16.35
CA TYR A 265 0.26 -7.34 15.44
C TYR A 265 1.68 -7.06 15.94
N GLN A 266 1.86 -6.86 17.25
CA GLN A 266 3.16 -6.67 17.86
C GLN A 266 4.08 -7.86 17.58
N GLN A 267 3.60 -9.10 17.79
CA GLN A 267 4.39 -10.30 17.52
C GLN A 267 4.72 -10.44 16.04
N MET A 268 3.76 -10.20 15.14
CA MET A 268 4.00 -10.22 13.70
C MET A 268 5.11 -9.25 13.28
N LEU A 269 5.13 -8.04 13.85
CA LEU A 269 6.15 -7.03 13.57
C LEU A 269 7.51 -7.43 14.15
N VAL A 270 7.55 -7.97 15.37
CA VAL A 270 8.79 -8.45 16.01
C VAL A 270 9.40 -9.61 15.24
N ASP A 271 8.59 -10.57 14.78
CA ASP A 271 9.04 -11.70 13.97
C ASP A 271 9.72 -11.24 12.66
N ASP A 272 9.31 -10.07 12.14
CA ASP A 272 9.86 -9.46 10.93
C ASP A 272 10.98 -8.43 11.23
N GLY A 273 11.43 -8.33 12.47
CA GLY A 273 12.59 -7.51 12.86
C GLY A 273 12.28 -6.03 13.10
N TYR A 274 11.01 -5.65 13.22
CA TYR A 274 10.64 -4.30 13.65
C TYR A 274 10.84 -4.14 15.17
N GLN A 275 11.25 -2.94 15.59
CA GLN A 275 11.48 -2.62 16.99
C GLN A 275 10.30 -1.84 17.56
N ILE A 276 9.58 -2.44 18.52
CA ILE A 276 8.46 -1.79 19.22
C ILE A 276 9.00 -0.72 20.18
N LEU A 277 8.41 0.47 20.13
CA LEU A 277 8.73 1.58 21.02
C LEU A 277 7.75 1.61 22.20
N SER A 278 8.27 1.73 23.41
CA SER A 278 7.45 1.70 24.62
C SER A 278 6.73 3.04 24.89
N GLY A 279 5.55 2.93 25.50
CA GLY A 279 4.66 4.06 25.81
C GLY A 279 3.72 4.41 24.67
N GLY A 280 3.35 5.69 24.53
CA GLY A 280 2.42 6.14 23.50
C GLY A 280 0.95 6.08 23.89
N ASN A 281 0.62 5.42 25.00
CA ASN A 281 -0.73 5.36 25.56
C ASN A 281 -0.81 5.98 26.97
N TYR A 282 -2.03 6.28 27.41
CA TYR A 282 -2.34 6.83 28.73
C TYR A 282 -3.68 6.27 29.23
N GLY A 283 -4.07 6.62 30.47
CA GLY A 283 -5.31 6.11 31.06
C GLY A 283 -5.34 4.59 31.17
N ARG A 284 -4.22 3.97 31.59
CA ARG A 284 -4.04 2.50 31.66
C ARG A 284 -4.14 1.79 30.31
N GLY A 285 -3.70 2.45 29.24
CA GLY A 285 -3.68 1.89 27.89
C GLY A 285 -5.02 1.97 27.15
N GLN A 286 -5.96 2.78 27.64
CA GLN A 286 -7.27 2.97 26.99
C GLN A 286 -7.27 4.04 25.90
N TYR A 287 -6.28 4.92 25.91
CA TYR A 287 -6.18 6.05 25.01
C TYR A 287 -4.76 6.22 24.50
N GLY A 288 -4.62 6.83 23.32
CA GLY A 288 -3.35 7.14 22.70
C GLY A 288 -3.06 6.24 21.49
N PHE A 289 -1.80 5.86 21.34
CA PHE A 289 -1.30 5.03 20.25
C PHE A 289 -1.35 3.55 20.63
N ASP A 290 -1.95 2.70 19.79
CA ASP A 290 -1.96 1.26 20.02
C ASP A 290 -0.52 0.69 19.90
N LEU A 291 0.14 0.93 18.77
CA LEU A 291 1.51 0.49 18.54
C LEU A 291 2.33 1.57 17.82
N VAL A 292 3.54 1.79 18.32
CA VAL A 292 4.57 2.61 17.67
C VAL A 292 5.83 1.76 17.52
N PHE A 293 6.45 1.81 16.34
CA PHE A 293 7.64 0.99 16.07
C PHE A 293 8.55 1.61 15.02
N THR A 294 9.80 1.15 14.98
CA THR A 294 10.79 1.50 13.96
C THR A 294 11.10 0.33 13.04
N GLY A 295 11.20 0.60 11.75
CA GLY A 295 11.63 -0.37 10.74
C GLY A 295 13.15 -0.41 10.56
N PRO A 296 13.66 -1.34 9.74
CA PRO A 296 15.10 -1.54 9.50
C PRO A 296 15.77 -0.32 8.85
N THR A 297 15.00 0.58 8.24
CA THR A 297 15.48 1.84 7.67
C THR A 297 15.48 3.02 8.66
N GLY A 298 15.07 2.79 9.91
CA GLY A 298 14.86 3.84 10.90
C GLY A 298 13.55 4.63 10.72
N ALA A 299 12.70 4.25 9.75
CA ALA A 299 11.37 4.84 9.59
C ALA A 299 10.50 4.56 10.83
N VAL A 300 9.72 5.56 11.25
CA VAL A 300 8.79 5.47 12.38
C VAL A 300 7.37 5.23 11.87
N TYR A 301 6.72 4.24 12.45
CA TYR A 301 5.37 3.83 12.12
C TYR A 301 4.46 3.97 13.33
N LEU A 302 3.26 4.50 13.09
CA LEU A 302 2.14 4.52 14.02
C LEU A 302 1.05 3.60 13.48
N LEU A 303 0.63 2.62 14.28
CA LEU A 303 -0.36 1.62 13.91
C LEU A 303 -1.57 1.72 14.84
N GLU A 304 -2.76 1.75 14.23
CA GLU A 304 -4.03 1.55 14.91
C GLU A 304 -4.58 0.14 14.58
N ALA A 305 -4.83 -0.67 15.59
CA ALA A 305 -5.36 -2.02 15.45
C ALA A 305 -6.89 -2.00 15.57
N LYS A 306 -7.57 -2.46 14.52
CA LYS A 306 -9.02 -2.55 14.44
C LYS A 306 -9.51 -3.98 14.26
N HIS A 307 -10.71 -4.22 14.74
CA HIS A 307 -11.51 -5.38 14.36
C HIS A 307 -12.40 -5.01 13.18
N SER A 308 -12.36 -5.81 12.13
CA SER A 308 -13.42 -5.78 11.13
C SER A 308 -14.68 -6.38 11.75
N PRO A 309 -15.81 -5.67 11.75
CA PRO A 309 -17.08 -6.22 12.21
C PRO A 309 -17.42 -7.52 11.47
N PRO A 310 -18.14 -8.47 12.10
CA PRO A 310 -18.69 -9.61 11.41
C PRO A 310 -19.50 -9.13 10.20
N GLY A 311 -19.11 -9.58 9.01
CA GLY A 311 -19.76 -9.24 7.75
C GLY A 311 -20.49 -10.45 7.16
N ASN A 312 -21.01 -10.27 5.94
CA ASN A 312 -21.41 -11.38 5.10
C ASN A 312 -20.18 -12.30 4.86
N PRO A 313 -20.30 -13.64 4.89
CA PRO A 313 -19.19 -14.57 4.60
C PRO A 313 -18.39 -14.24 3.34
N ASP A 314 -19.05 -13.66 2.33
CA ASP A 314 -18.46 -13.34 1.03
C ASP A 314 -17.93 -11.90 0.92
N ARG A 315 -18.05 -11.08 1.99
CA ARG A 315 -17.64 -9.67 1.98
C ARG A 315 -17.01 -9.22 3.29
N LEU A 316 -15.81 -8.66 3.20
CA LEU A 316 -15.15 -8.03 4.33
C LEU A 316 -15.81 -6.67 4.65
N SER A 317 -16.20 -6.50 5.92
CA SER A 317 -16.71 -5.22 6.43
C SER A 317 -15.60 -4.16 6.43
N PRO A 318 -15.95 -2.87 6.26
CA PRO A 318 -14.98 -1.80 6.40
C PRO A 318 -14.52 -1.68 7.85
N VAL A 319 -13.34 -1.07 8.03
CA VAL A 319 -12.85 -0.62 9.34
C VAL A 319 -12.89 0.91 9.38
N SER A 320 -13.30 1.47 10.51
CA SER A 320 -13.40 2.92 10.69
C SER A 320 -12.57 3.40 11.87
N MET A 321 -11.93 4.55 11.68
CA MET A 321 -11.31 5.29 12.78
C MET A 321 -12.41 5.85 13.68
N ALA A 322 -12.16 5.93 14.98
CA ALA A 322 -13.11 6.61 15.87
C ALA A 322 -12.89 8.13 15.82
N MET A 323 -13.95 8.91 16.01
CA MET A 323 -13.81 10.33 16.29
C MET A 323 -13.63 10.54 17.80
N ARG A 324 -12.57 11.26 18.19
CA ARG A 324 -12.25 11.58 19.58
C ARG A 324 -11.83 13.04 19.67
N GLY A 325 -12.51 13.81 20.53
CA GLY A 325 -12.19 15.23 20.72
C GLY A 325 -12.33 16.09 19.46
N GLY A 326 -13.22 15.72 18.54
CA GLY A 326 -13.46 16.44 17.28
C GLY A 326 -12.52 16.08 16.13
N TYR A 327 -11.58 15.13 16.33
CA TYR A 327 -10.67 14.66 15.29
C TYR A 327 -10.82 13.16 15.07
N TRP A 328 -10.68 12.69 13.84
CA TRP A 328 -10.60 11.24 13.59
C TRP A 328 -9.24 10.72 14.05
N GLN A 329 -9.22 9.53 14.66
CA GLN A 329 -7.97 8.85 14.99
C GLN A 329 -7.07 8.77 13.75
N MET A 330 -5.76 8.88 13.97
CA MET A 330 -4.73 8.89 12.92
C MET A 330 -4.68 10.16 12.06
N GLU A 331 -5.51 11.19 12.28
CA GLU A 331 -5.23 12.53 11.75
C GLU A 331 -4.03 13.17 12.45
N ASP A 332 -3.31 14.08 11.78
CA ASP A 332 -2.18 14.79 12.39
C ASP A 332 -2.60 15.54 13.67
N ARG A 333 -3.76 16.20 13.65
CA ARG A 333 -4.32 16.91 14.81
C ARG A 333 -4.66 15.97 15.98
N TRP A 334 -5.17 14.77 15.67
CA TRP A 334 -5.39 13.76 16.68
C TRP A 334 -4.07 13.28 17.29
N VAL A 335 -3.05 13.03 16.45
CA VAL A 335 -1.71 12.64 16.91
C VAL A 335 -1.12 13.73 17.81
N GLU A 336 -1.21 15.00 17.42
CA GLU A 336 -0.75 16.14 18.22
C GLU A 336 -1.46 16.22 19.58
N ALA A 337 -2.79 15.98 19.62
CA ALA A 337 -3.55 15.96 20.86
C ALA A 337 -3.09 14.83 21.80
N VAL A 338 -2.79 13.64 21.27
CA VAL A 338 -2.23 12.53 22.06
C VAL A 338 -0.81 12.89 22.57
N LEU A 339 0.03 13.47 21.73
CA LEU A 339 1.39 13.89 22.08
C LEU A 339 1.47 14.99 23.15
N ALA A 340 0.38 15.74 23.35
CA ALA A 340 0.27 16.77 24.38
C ALA A 340 0.06 16.18 25.79
N HIS A 341 -0.36 14.92 25.90
CA HIS A 341 -0.54 14.25 27.19
C HIS A 341 0.82 14.00 27.88
N SER A 342 0.94 14.28 29.18
CA SER A 342 2.21 14.20 29.92
C SER A 342 2.87 12.83 29.87
N ASP A 343 2.06 11.77 29.98
CA ASP A 343 2.53 10.38 29.98
C ASP A 343 3.09 9.97 28.62
N VAL A 344 2.55 10.54 27.54
CA VAL A 344 2.98 10.26 26.18
C VAL A 344 4.18 11.12 25.81
N ALA A 345 4.15 12.40 26.16
CA ALA A 345 5.11 13.41 25.73
C ALA A 345 6.58 13.07 26.03
N LYS A 346 6.85 12.29 27.08
CA LYS A 346 8.19 11.87 27.50
C LYS A 346 8.52 10.41 27.20
N SER A 347 7.56 9.65 26.67
CA SER A 347 7.77 8.24 26.31
C SER A 347 8.62 8.09 25.04
N GLN A 348 9.26 6.92 24.86
CA GLN A 348 10.02 6.63 23.65
C GLN A 348 9.16 6.75 22.40
N ALA A 349 7.96 6.15 22.43
CA ALA A 349 6.98 6.25 21.37
C ALA A 349 6.58 7.71 21.07
N GLY A 350 6.26 8.49 22.10
CA GLY A 350 5.85 9.89 21.93
C GLY A 350 6.95 10.78 21.34
N VAL A 351 8.20 10.61 21.77
CA VAL A 351 9.34 11.36 21.22
C VAL A 351 9.56 11.02 19.74
N ALA A 352 9.56 9.73 19.40
CA ALA A 352 9.76 9.27 18.03
C ALA A 352 8.63 9.75 17.10
N VAL A 353 7.37 9.62 17.53
CA VAL A 353 6.20 10.07 16.76
C VAL A 353 6.23 11.59 16.57
N ARG A 354 6.56 12.36 17.62
CA ARG A 354 6.66 13.82 17.52
C ARG A 354 7.70 14.25 16.50
N GLN A 355 8.90 13.67 16.55
CA GLN A 355 9.98 13.98 15.61
C GLN A 355 9.63 13.55 14.18
N ALA A 356 9.05 12.36 14.01
CA ALA A 356 8.63 11.90 12.70
C ALA A 356 7.51 12.77 12.13
N LEU A 357 6.53 13.17 12.94
CA LEU A 357 5.42 14.03 12.52
C LEU A 357 5.93 15.43 12.13
N SER A 358 6.78 16.06 12.94
CA SER A 358 7.30 17.40 12.66
C SER A 358 8.12 17.45 11.36
N ASN A 359 8.80 16.36 11.03
CA ASN A 359 9.55 16.22 9.78
C ASN A 359 8.67 15.74 8.59
N GLN A 360 7.37 15.53 8.80
CA GLN A 360 6.44 14.96 7.82
C GLN A 360 6.85 13.55 7.34
N ARG A 361 7.45 12.77 8.25
CA ARG A 361 8.03 11.42 8.05
C ARG A 361 7.29 10.31 8.77
N LEU A 362 6.21 10.63 9.47
CA LEU A 362 5.42 9.64 10.19
C LEU A 362 4.60 8.81 9.21
N PHE A 363 4.87 7.50 9.18
CA PHE A 363 4.02 6.54 8.47
C PHE A 363 2.88 6.11 9.37
N LYS A 364 1.67 6.06 8.81
CA LYS A 364 0.45 5.68 9.53
C LYS A 364 -0.12 4.44 8.92
N LEU A 365 -0.51 3.50 9.78
CA LEU A 365 -0.93 2.17 9.39
C LEU A 365 -2.22 1.79 10.10
N VAL A 366 -3.00 0.91 9.46
CA VAL A 366 -4.13 0.23 10.09
C VAL A 366 -3.88 -1.27 10.03
N GLY A 367 -4.07 -1.92 11.18
CA GLY A 367 -4.10 -3.36 11.32
C GLY A 367 -5.54 -3.83 11.46
N ALA A 368 -6.14 -4.38 10.41
CA ALA A 368 -7.51 -4.89 10.42
C ALA A 368 -7.55 -6.40 10.56
N THR A 369 -8.11 -6.88 11.68
CA THR A 369 -8.30 -8.32 11.93
C THR A 369 -9.74 -8.72 11.65
N THR A 370 -9.93 -9.65 10.72
CA THR A 370 -11.24 -10.19 10.34
C THR A 370 -11.80 -11.16 11.39
N SER A 371 -13.07 -11.52 11.27
CA SER A 371 -13.73 -12.46 12.19
C SER A 371 -13.06 -13.85 12.23
N ASN A 372 -12.49 -14.31 11.12
CA ASN A 372 -11.70 -15.55 11.05
C ASN A 372 -10.22 -15.38 11.48
N GLY A 373 -9.84 -14.19 11.95
CA GLY A 373 -8.49 -13.86 12.43
C GLY A 373 -7.45 -13.62 11.35
N THR A 374 -7.86 -13.42 10.09
CA THR A 374 -6.94 -12.91 9.06
C THR A 374 -6.56 -11.48 9.41
N GLN A 375 -5.26 -11.20 9.48
CA GLN A 375 -4.74 -9.86 9.71
C GLN A 375 -4.35 -9.19 8.40
N TYR A 376 -4.77 -7.95 8.23
CA TYR A 376 -4.34 -7.06 7.15
C TYR A 376 -3.65 -5.85 7.76
N LEU A 377 -2.39 -5.62 7.41
CA LEU A 377 -1.67 -4.41 7.78
C LEU A 377 -1.49 -3.55 6.53
N PHE A 378 -1.91 -2.29 6.55
CA PHE A 378 -1.83 -1.42 5.38
C PHE A 378 -1.53 0.03 5.74
N LYS A 379 -0.84 0.73 4.83
CA LYS A 379 -0.49 2.15 4.96
C LYS A 379 -1.70 3.02 4.61
N ILE A 380 -1.92 4.08 5.37
CA ILE A 380 -3.12 4.92 5.25
C ILE A 380 -2.81 6.40 5.04
N ASP A 381 -3.69 7.08 4.32
CA ASP A 381 -3.78 8.54 4.26
C ASP A 381 -5.13 9.02 4.84
N MET A 382 -5.05 9.80 5.92
CA MET A 382 -6.20 10.42 6.58
C MET A 382 -6.50 11.84 6.07
N SER A 383 -5.66 12.39 5.19
CA SER A 383 -5.82 13.76 4.67
C SER A 383 -7.16 14.06 3.96
N PRO A 384 -7.86 13.07 3.34
CA PRO A 384 -9.16 13.32 2.70
C PRO A 384 -10.34 13.41 3.67
N VAL A 385 -10.18 13.01 4.94
CA VAL A 385 -11.28 12.98 5.91
C VAL A 385 -11.62 14.41 6.32
N ARG A 386 -12.75 14.93 5.83
CA ARG A 386 -13.33 16.22 6.21
C ARG A 386 -14.85 16.13 6.22
#